data_AF-A0A3B8YTS4-F1
#
_entry.id   AF-A0A3B8YTS4-F1
#
_cell.length_a   1.000
_cell.length_b   1.000
_cell.length_c   1.000
_cell.angle_alpha   90.00
_cell.angle_beta   90.00
_cell.angle_gamma   90.00
#
_symmetry.space_group_name_H-M   'P 1'
#
loop_
_entity.id
_entity.type
_entity.pdbx_description
1 polymer ?
#
loop_
_entity_poly.entity_id
_entity_poly.type
_entity_poly.pdbx_seq_one_letter_code
_entity_poly.pdbx_strand_id
1 'polypeptide(L)' 'MSSDATADLLNKDDAPAHLTGNFAPVMEECTSFDLPVEGQIPTSLRGSYVRNGPNPQS' A
#
# COMPACT_ATOMS: atom_id res chain seq x y z
N MET A 1 6.57 -24.03 -33.76
CA MET A 1 7.43 -22.85 -33.49
C MET A 1 6.52 -21.78 -32.91
N SER A 2 6.07 -22.02 -31.67
CA SER A 2 6.29 -21.16 -30.50
C SER A 2 5.32 -19.98 -30.49
N SER A 3 4.12 -20.31 -30.01
CA SER A 3 3.09 -19.37 -29.58
C SER A 3 3.68 -18.38 -28.58
N ASP A 4 3.36 -17.13 -28.84
CA ASP A 4 3.53 -15.97 -27.98
C ASP A 4 2.95 -16.28 -26.58
N ALA A 5 3.82 -16.59 -25.61
CA ALA A 5 3.46 -17.11 -24.29
C ALA A 5 4.12 -16.29 -23.17
N THR A 6 4.07 -14.96 -23.29
CA THR A 6 4.60 -14.04 -22.27
C THR A 6 3.60 -12.95 -21.88
N ALA A 7 2.31 -13.20 -22.03
CA ALA A 7 1.25 -12.30 -21.55
C ALA A 7 0.46 -12.84 -20.34
N ASP A 8 0.92 -13.95 -19.73
CA ASP A 8 0.14 -14.73 -18.76
C ASP A 8 0.79 -14.89 -17.37
N LEU A 9 1.70 -13.98 -16.99
CA LEU A 9 2.35 -14.01 -15.68
C LEU A 9 2.17 -12.67 -14.99
N LEU A 10 1.05 -12.51 -14.28
CA LEU A 10 0.86 -11.69 -13.06
C LEU A 10 -0.65 -11.61 -12.77
N ASN A 11 -1.31 -12.76 -12.59
CA ASN A 11 -2.63 -12.75 -11.96
C ASN A 11 -2.44 -12.35 -10.49
N LYS A 12 -2.87 -11.13 -10.16
CA LYS A 12 -2.90 -10.58 -8.79
C LYS A 12 -3.73 -11.45 -7.82
N ASP A 13 -4.51 -12.38 -8.37
CA ASP A 13 -5.43 -13.27 -7.67
C ASP A 13 -4.77 -14.53 -7.07
N ASP A 14 -3.51 -14.85 -7.41
CA ASP A 14 -2.78 -15.98 -6.81
C ASP A 14 -1.99 -15.61 -5.54
N ALA A 15 -2.12 -14.38 -5.06
CA ALA A 15 -1.45 -13.95 -3.83
C ALA A 15 -1.97 -14.73 -2.61
N PRO A 16 -1.08 -15.16 -1.68
CA PRO A 16 -1.50 -15.74 -0.42
C PRO A 16 -2.51 -14.83 0.29
N ALA A 17 -3.51 -15.41 0.96
CA ALA A 17 -4.61 -14.64 1.55
C ALA A 17 -4.15 -13.47 2.45
N HIS A 18 -3.01 -13.62 3.13
CA HIS A 18 -2.43 -12.58 3.99
C HIS A 18 -1.72 -11.43 3.25
N LEU A 19 -1.66 -11.47 1.92
CA LEU A 19 -1.12 -10.43 1.03
C LEU A 19 -2.18 -9.88 0.07
N THR A 20 -3.46 -10.06 0.40
CA THR A 20 -4.60 -9.59 -0.40
C THR A 20 -5.39 -8.50 0.31
N GLY A 21 -6.18 -7.73 -0.45
CA GLY A 21 -7.03 -6.66 0.10
C GLY A 21 -6.22 -5.62 0.88
N ASN A 22 -6.67 -5.29 2.09
CA ASN A 22 -6.00 -4.31 2.97
C ASN A 22 -4.64 -4.79 3.52
N PHE A 23 -4.30 -6.08 3.34
CA PHE A 23 -3.00 -6.63 3.70
C PHE A 23 -2.04 -6.70 2.50
N ALA A 24 -2.50 -6.28 1.31
CA ALA A 24 -1.64 -6.23 0.14
C ALA A 24 -0.50 -5.21 0.36
N PRO A 25 0.72 -5.52 -0.10
CA PRO A 25 1.85 -4.60 -0.01
C PRO A 25 1.57 -3.30 -0.77
N VAL A 26 2.06 -2.19 -0.22
CA VAL A 26 2.08 -0.88 -0.88
C VAL A 26 3.49 -0.62 -1.36
N MET A 27 3.69 -0.62 -2.68
CA MET A 27 5.03 -0.52 -3.30
C MET A 27 5.48 0.93 -3.48
N GLU A 28 4.55 1.88 -3.52
CA GLU A 28 4.84 3.28 -3.72
C GLU A 28 5.15 3.96 -2.38
N GLU A 29 6.31 4.59 -2.29
CA GLU A 29 6.61 5.53 -1.22
C GLU A 29 6.06 6.91 -1.61
N CYS A 30 5.13 7.43 -0.81
CA CYS A 30 4.52 8.73 -1.06
C CYS A 30 4.79 9.71 0.08
N THR A 31 4.95 10.98 -0.26
CA THR A 31 4.91 12.10 0.69
C THR A 31 3.73 13.00 0.34
N SER A 32 2.92 13.36 1.34
CA SER A 32 1.76 14.23 1.16
C SER A 32 1.70 15.29 2.25
N PHE A 33 1.23 16.47 1.88
CA PHE A 33 1.08 17.62 2.77
C PHE A 33 -0.38 18.08 2.76
N ASP A 34 -0.77 18.84 3.79
CA ASP A 34 -2.08 19.50 3.89
C ASP A 34 -3.28 18.55 3.64
N LEU A 35 -3.24 17.38 4.28
CA LEU A 35 -4.32 16.40 4.18
C LEU A 35 -5.66 17.01 4.61
N PRO A 36 -6.77 16.66 3.93
CA PRO A 36 -8.08 17.20 4.26
C PRO A 36 -8.47 16.86 5.70
N VAL A 37 -8.98 17.86 6.41
CA VAL A 37 -9.46 17.73 7.79
C VAL A 37 -10.96 18.03 7.83
N GLU A 38 -11.74 17.08 8.32
CA GLU A 38 -13.13 17.30 8.71
C GLU A 38 -13.18 17.66 10.20
N GLY A 39 -13.75 18.82 10.53
CA GLY A 39 -13.76 19.36 11.90
C GLY A 39 -12.49 20.15 12.24
N GLN A 40 -11.92 19.93 13.43
CA GLN A 40 -10.75 20.69 13.92
C GLN A 40 -9.78 19.83 14.75
N ILE A 41 -8.50 19.87 14.39
CA ILE A 41 -7.42 19.26 15.19
C ILE A 41 -7.12 20.16 16.41
N PRO A 42 -7.03 19.62 17.64
CA PRO A 42 -6.68 20.39 18.82
C PRO A 42 -5.35 21.15 18.67
N THR A 43 -5.35 22.44 18.98
CA THR A 43 -4.16 23.30 18.82
C THR A 43 -3.01 22.94 19.75
N SER A 44 -3.26 22.17 20.81
CA SER A 44 -2.23 21.65 21.72
C SER A 44 -1.56 20.38 21.21
N LEU A 45 -2.13 19.68 20.22
CA LEU A 45 -1.56 18.44 19.70
C LEU A 45 -0.29 18.75 18.90
N ARG A 46 0.83 18.22 19.37
CA ARG A 46 2.16 18.42 18.79
C ARG A 46 2.94 17.11 18.83
N GLY A 47 3.56 16.73 17.72
CA GLY A 47 4.36 15.52 17.60
C GLY A 47 4.10 14.77 16.30
N SER A 48 4.62 13.56 16.21
CA SER A 48 4.49 12.69 15.04
C SER A 48 3.80 11.39 15.43
N TYR A 49 2.86 10.95 14.59
CA TYR A 49 2.28 9.61 14.67
C TYR A 49 3.01 8.70 13.68
N VAL A 50 3.62 7.63 14.18
CA VAL A 50 4.37 6.67 13.36
C VAL A 50 3.77 5.28 13.60
N ARG A 51 3.57 4.53 12.51
CA ARG A 51 3.12 3.13 12.54
C ARG A 51 4.02 2.30 11.63
N ASN A 52 4.34 1.09 12.05
CA ASN A 52 5.06 0.11 11.25
C ASN A 52 4.22 -1.16 11.07
N GLY A 53 4.44 -1.88 9.98
CA GLY A 53 3.81 -3.16 9.69
C GLY A 53 4.57 -3.88 8.55
N PRO A 54 4.40 -5.20 8.38
CA PRO A 54 5.02 -5.91 7.28
C PRO A 54 4.57 -5.34 5.93
N ASN A 55 5.55 -4.96 5.11
CA ASN A 55 5.35 -4.53 3.72
C ASN A 55 6.42 -5.23 2.86
N PRO A 56 6.27 -6.53 2.56
CA PRO A 56 7.30 -7.30 1.87
C PRO A 56 7.51 -6.77 0.45
N GLN A 57 8.78 -6.66 0.06
CA GLN A 57 9.14 -6.44 -1.34
C GLN A 57 9.12 -7.78 -2.08
N SER A 58 8.61 -7.78 -3.30
CA SER A 58 8.61 -8.94 -4.22
C SER A 58 9.90 -9.04 -4.99
#